data_AF-A0A846NIT5-F1
#
_entry.id   AF-A0A846NIT5-F1
#
_cell.length_a   1.000
_cell.length_b   1.000
_cell.length_c   1.000
_cell.angle_alpha   90.00
_cell.angle_beta   90.00
_cell.angle_gamma   90.00
#
_symmetry.space_group_name_H-M   'P 1'
#
loop_
_entity.id
_entity.type
_entity.pdbx_description
1 polymer ?
#
loop_
_entity_poly.entity_id
_entity_poly.type
_entity_poly.pdbx_seq_one_letter_code
_entity_poly.pdbx_strand_id
1 'polypeptide(L)'
;MFPFSIGKKKKEKKKVYIPVDLVLRYSGQGLSEPDIIARLEAQGFPQHHIDKALRIALREKVISGAPPTPMATLEEPVPEVPSPMPFGEVPTGAPIEEHFEGPVLMGEARSPMPLGYPPERIIQRPPKAPQPITEQPEVRRAESLPPTEITVEEIIEAIVSERWRDFEERLSAFEKRDLQLQHQIEALRKEVDAIERVLEEKEKTMISKLEEFGGSIEGIQGRIGGIERVFKDFLPELTTNIKTMSSLVEKMKKEK
;
A
#
# COMPACT_ATOMS: atom_id res chain seq x y z
N MET A 1 -49.05 4.14 14.29
CA MET A 1 -48.42 4.00 12.96
C MET A 1 -47.16 4.85 13.01
N PHE A 2 -46.02 4.26 13.34
CA PHE A 2 -44.75 4.98 13.54
C PHE A 2 -43.84 4.77 12.32
N PRO A 3 -43.22 5.83 11.76
CA PRO A 3 -42.36 5.68 10.61
C PRO A 3 -41.00 5.10 11.04
N PHE A 4 -40.70 3.90 10.54
CA PHE A 4 -39.38 3.29 10.64
C PHE A 4 -38.39 4.10 9.79
N SER A 5 -37.48 4.81 10.47
CA SER A 5 -36.39 5.52 9.82
C SER A 5 -35.27 4.53 9.48
N ILE A 6 -35.16 4.16 8.21
CA ILE A 6 -34.10 3.32 7.66
C ILE A 6 -32.75 4.05 7.76
N GLY A 7 -31.91 3.59 8.68
CA GLY A 7 -30.56 4.09 8.89
C GLY A 7 -29.63 3.75 7.73
N LYS A 8 -29.07 4.78 7.09
CA LYS A 8 -28.01 4.65 6.07
C LYS A 8 -26.74 4.12 6.74
N LYS A 9 -26.39 2.86 6.47
CA LYS A 9 -25.09 2.28 6.87
C LYS A 9 -23.95 3.06 6.19
N LYS A 10 -23.18 3.77 7.01
CA LYS A 10 -21.96 4.48 6.61
C LYS A 10 -20.93 3.42 6.17
N LYS A 11 -20.65 3.33 4.86
CA LYS A 11 -19.62 2.44 4.33
C LYS A 11 -18.26 2.93 4.82
N GLU A 12 -17.65 2.20 5.75
CA GLU A 12 -16.26 2.44 6.14
C GLU A 12 -15.36 2.26 4.92
N LYS A 13 -14.66 3.34 4.55
CA LYS A 13 -13.66 3.28 3.49
C LYS A 13 -12.49 2.46 4.04
N LYS A 14 -12.33 1.22 3.57
CA LYS A 14 -11.14 0.41 3.87
C LYS A 14 -9.91 1.23 3.50
N LYS A 15 -9.04 1.51 4.46
CA LYS A 15 -7.79 2.23 4.23
C LYS A 15 -6.99 1.39 3.23
N VAL A 16 -6.74 1.98 2.09
CA VAL A 16 -6.04 1.37 0.96
C VAL A 16 -4.55 1.29 1.35
N TYR A 17 -4.05 0.09 1.64
CA TYR A 17 -2.68 -0.15 2.07
C TYR A 17 -1.72 -0.17 0.87
N ILE A 18 -0.63 0.59 0.96
CA ILE A 18 0.43 0.67 -0.05
C ILE A 18 1.68 -0.03 0.52
N PRO A 19 2.22 -1.07 -0.13
CA PRO A 19 3.24 -1.95 0.44
C PRO A 19 4.67 -1.38 0.34
N VAL A 20 4.91 -0.17 0.87
CA VAL A 20 6.23 0.49 0.81
C VAL A 20 7.31 -0.33 1.53
N ASP A 21 6.98 -0.87 2.71
CA ASP A 21 7.91 -1.63 3.54
C ASP A 21 8.43 -2.90 2.84
N LEU A 22 7.57 -3.58 2.06
CA LEU A 22 7.93 -4.78 1.32
C LEU A 22 8.88 -4.47 0.16
N VAL A 23 8.66 -3.35 -0.54
CA VAL A 23 9.55 -2.89 -1.61
C VAL A 23 10.94 -2.59 -1.07
N LEU A 24 11.04 -1.85 0.04
CA LEU A 24 12.32 -1.54 0.68
C LEU A 24 13.04 -2.83 1.13
N ARG A 25 12.29 -3.78 1.70
CA ARG A 25 12.83 -5.08 2.12
C ARG A 25 13.38 -5.88 0.94
N TYR A 26 12.64 -6.00 -0.17
CA TYR A 26 13.11 -6.75 -1.33
C TYR A 26 14.27 -6.04 -2.06
N SER A 27 14.25 -4.70 -2.12
CA SER A 27 15.39 -3.93 -2.63
C SER A 27 16.64 -4.13 -1.77
N GLY A 28 16.49 -4.20 -0.44
CA GLY A 28 17.58 -4.53 0.48
C GLY A 28 18.12 -5.96 0.32
N GLN A 29 17.33 -6.87 -0.22
CA GLN A 29 17.75 -8.24 -0.58
C GLN A 29 18.45 -8.32 -1.94
N GLY A 30 18.56 -7.20 -2.68
CA GLY A 30 19.18 -7.16 -4.00
C GLY A 30 18.31 -7.71 -5.13
N LEU A 31 16.99 -7.85 -4.92
CA LEU A 31 16.09 -8.24 -6.00
C LEU A 31 16.00 -7.13 -7.06
N SER A 32 15.89 -7.54 -8.32
CA SER A 32 15.62 -6.61 -9.42
C SER A 32 14.19 -6.05 -9.31
N GLU A 33 13.98 -4.83 -9.77
CA GLU A 33 12.64 -4.21 -9.80
C GLU A 33 11.55 -5.09 -10.43
N PRO A 34 11.75 -5.78 -11.58
CA PRO A 34 10.72 -6.68 -12.12
C PRO A 34 10.42 -7.88 -11.21
N ASP A 35 11.41 -8.42 -10.50
CA ASP A 35 11.18 -9.52 -9.54
C ASP A 35 10.36 -9.06 -8.33
N ILE A 36 10.59 -7.81 -7.89
CA ILE A 36 9.82 -7.18 -6.82
C ILE A 36 8.36 -7.04 -7.25
N ILE A 37 8.10 -6.58 -8.47
CA ILE A 37 6.76 -6.44 -9.03
C ILE A 37 6.07 -7.80 -9.07
N ALA A 38 6.71 -8.82 -9.64
CA ALA A 38 6.14 -10.17 -9.75
C ALA A 38 5.77 -10.76 -8.38
N ARG A 39 6.61 -10.58 -7.35
CA ARG A 39 6.32 -11.04 -5.99
C ARG A 39 5.16 -10.29 -5.33
N LEU A 40 5.05 -8.99 -5.53
CA LEU A 40 3.96 -8.19 -4.97
C LEU A 40 2.62 -8.47 -5.67
N GLU A 41 2.65 -8.71 -6.98
CA GLU A 41 1.48 -9.18 -7.74
C GLU A 41 1.03 -10.56 -7.25
N ALA A 42 1.97 -11.49 -7.01
CA ALA A 42 1.66 -12.81 -6.43
C ALA A 42 1.04 -12.73 -5.02
N GLN A 43 1.30 -11.65 -4.27
CA GLN A 43 0.69 -11.37 -2.96
C GLN A 43 -0.67 -10.67 -3.07
N GLY A 44 -1.14 -10.38 -4.29
CA GLY A 44 -2.44 -9.76 -4.55
C GLY A 44 -2.45 -8.24 -4.42
N PHE A 45 -1.29 -7.57 -4.43
CA PHE A 45 -1.25 -6.12 -4.48
C PHE A 45 -1.59 -5.63 -5.89
N PRO A 46 -2.44 -4.59 -6.02
CA PRO A 46 -2.78 -4.08 -7.34
C PRO A 46 -1.61 -3.25 -7.90
N GLN A 47 -1.40 -3.34 -9.21
CA GLN A 47 -0.23 -2.77 -9.90
C GLN A 47 0.02 -1.28 -9.58
N HIS A 48 -1.04 -0.48 -9.53
CA HIS A 48 -0.93 0.95 -9.18
C HIS A 48 -0.41 1.21 -7.75
N HIS A 49 -0.61 0.30 -6.80
CA HIS A 49 0.02 0.41 -5.46
C HIS A 49 1.49 0.05 -5.50
N ILE A 50 1.84 -0.95 -6.32
CA ILE A 50 3.22 -1.42 -6.48
C ILE A 50 4.06 -0.28 -7.07
N ASP A 51 3.59 0.35 -8.17
CA ASP A 51 4.25 1.50 -8.79
C ASP A 51 4.41 2.68 -7.82
N LYS A 52 3.37 2.96 -7.03
CA LYS A 52 3.41 4.03 -6.04
C LYS A 52 4.38 3.71 -4.92
N ALA A 53 4.42 2.47 -4.44
CA ALA A 53 5.36 2.01 -3.43
C ALA A 53 6.81 2.09 -3.93
N LEU A 54 7.08 1.67 -5.17
CA LEU A 54 8.39 1.78 -5.82
C LEU A 54 8.89 3.23 -5.90
N ARG A 55 8.05 4.17 -6.36
CA ARG A 55 8.42 5.59 -6.41
C ARG A 55 8.72 6.17 -5.03
N ILE A 56 7.96 5.79 -4.01
CA ILE A 56 8.20 6.25 -2.63
C ILE A 56 9.52 5.66 -2.10
N ALA A 57 9.73 4.36 -2.27
CA ALA A 57 10.96 3.68 -1.83
C ALA A 57 12.22 4.24 -2.53
N LEU A 58 12.14 4.51 -3.83
CA LEU A 58 13.22 5.16 -4.58
C LEU A 58 13.55 6.55 -4.03
N ARG A 59 12.51 7.37 -3.76
CA ARG A 59 12.69 8.71 -3.19
C ARG A 59 13.30 8.63 -1.80
N GLU A 60 12.87 7.69 -0.96
CA GLU A 60 13.40 7.51 0.39
C GLU A 60 14.87 7.08 0.37
N LYS A 61 15.25 6.17 -0.54
CA LYS A 61 16.64 5.74 -0.72
C LYS A 61 17.56 6.87 -1.19
N VAL A 62 17.05 7.82 -1.96
CA VAL A 62 17.79 9.02 -2.38
C VAL A 62 17.98 10.00 -1.22
N ILE A 63 16.98 10.12 -0.34
CA ILE A 63 17.02 11.02 0.82
C ILE A 63 17.92 10.47 1.94
N SER A 64 17.99 9.15 2.09
CA SER A 64 18.79 8.52 3.15
C SER A 64 20.30 8.66 2.98
N GLY A 65 20.78 9.29 1.89
CA GLY A 65 22.18 9.69 1.72
C GLY A 65 23.17 8.52 1.69
N ALA A 66 22.68 7.29 1.56
CA ALA A 66 23.54 6.13 1.37
C ALA A 66 24.24 6.27 0.00
N PRO A 67 25.58 6.30 -0.06
CA PRO A 67 26.30 6.36 -1.32
C PRO A 67 25.83 5.19 -2.20
N PRO A 68 25.58 5.41 -3.50
CA PRO A 68 25.12 4.35 -4.38
C PRO A 68 26.14 3.21 -4.29
N THR A 69 25.72 2.07 -3.74
CA THR A 69 26.51 0.86 -3.79
C THR A 69 26.78 0.63 -5.27
N PRO A 70 28.05 0.67 -5.72
CA PRO A 70 28.35 0.41 -7.12
C PRO A 70 27.73 -0.94 -7.41
N MET A 71 26.75 -0.96 -8.34
CA MET A 71 26.13 -2.18 -8.77
C MET A 71 27.29 -3.11 -9.15
N ALA A 72 27.39 -4.23 -8.44
CA ALA A 72 28.23 -5.31 -8.86
C ALA A 72 27.70 -5.68 -10.24
N THR A 73 28.42 -5.23 -11.27
CA THR A 73 28.34 -5.75 -12.61
C THR A 73 28.65 -7.23 -12.46
N LEU A 74 27.61 -8.04 -12.23
CA LEU A 74 27.65 -9.44 -12.57
C LEU A 74 27.87 -9.43 -14.07
N GLU A 75 29.13 -9.62 -14.47
CA GLU A 75 29.48 -10.16 -15.78
C GLU A 75 28.65 -11.43 -15.92
N GLU A 76 27.46 -11.28 -16.49
CA GLU A 76 26.71 -12.37 -17.04
C GLU A 76 27.63 -13.00 -18.10
N PRO A 77 28.05 -14.26 -17.95
CA PRO A 77 28.79 -14.92 -19.01
C PRO A 77 27.87 -14.93 -20.23
N VAL A 78 28.28 -14.19 -21.26
CA VAL A 78 27.59 -14.12 -22.54
C VAL A 78 27.28 -15.56 -22.95
N PRO A 79 26.00 -15.96 -23.08
CA PRO A 79 25.68 -17.29 -23.57
C PRO A 79 26.27 -17.41 -24.97
N GLU A 80 27.23 -18.32 -25.12
CA GLU A 80 27.75 -18.75 -26.42
C GLU A 80 26.55 -19.05 -27.31
N VAL A 81 26.41 -18.25 -28.37
CA VAL A 81 25.40 -18.45 -29.40
C VAL A 81 25.63 -19.86 -29.97
N PRO A 82 24.69 -20.81 -29.78
CA PRO A 82 24.87 -22.14 -30.32
C PRO A 82 24.91 -22.05 -31.84
N SER A 83 25.98 -22.63 -32.40
CA SER A 83 26.14 -22.78 -33.85
C SER A 83 24.88 -23.41 -34.46
N PRO A 84 24.46 -23.00 -35.67
CA PRO A 84 23.29 -23.56 -36.33
C PRO A 84 23.50 -25.05 -36.56
N MET A 85 22.76 -25.89 -35.84
CA MET A 85 22.74 -27.32 -36.12
C MET A 85 22.02 -27.59 -37.45
N PRO A 86 22.53 -28.53 -38.25
CA PRO A 86 21.86 -28.94 -39.48
C PRO A 86 20.54 -29.63 -39.13
N PHE A 87 19.52 -29.27 -39.91
CA PHE A 87 18.17 -29.83 -39.89
C PHE A 87 18.23 -31.36 -40.03
N GLY A 88 18.03 -32.06 -38.92
CA GLY A 88 18.04 -33.52 -38.84
C GLY A 88 16.70 -34.03 -38.32
N GLU A 89 15.98 -34.68 -39.23
CA GLU A 89 14.92 -35.69 -39.09
C GLU A 89 14.25 -35.88 -37.71
N VAL A 90 12.96 -35.57 -37.69
CA VAL A 90 12.02 -35.88 -36.61
C VAL A 90 11.75 -37.40 -36.59
N PRO A 91 12.02 -38.13 -35.50
CA PRO A 91 11.49 -39.47 -35.34
C PRO A 91 10.07 -39.39 -34.77
N THR A 92 9.13 -39.80 -35.60
CA THR A 92 7.76 -40.14 -35.23
C THR A 92 7.73 -41.30 -34.23
N GLY A 93 7.04 -41.12 -33.10
CA GLY A 93 6.34 -42.23 -32.44
C GLY A 93 6.67 -42.45 -30.96
N ALA A 94 5.81 -41.95 -30.07
CA ALA A 94 5.23 -42.71 -28.95
C ALA A 94 4.04 -41.93 -28.33
N PRO A 95 2.94 -42.61 -27.95
CA PRO A 95 1.76 -41.99 -27.36
C PRO A 95 1.96 -41.83 -25.85
N ILE A 96 1.76 -40.61 -25.32
CA ILE A 96 1.59 -40.41 -23.88
C ILE A 96 0.10 -40.20 -23.64
N GLU A 97 -0.44 -41.13 -22.86
CA GLU A 97 -1.82 -41.24 -22.42
C GLU A 97 -2.27 -40.02 -21.61
N GLU A 98 -3.51 -39.62 -21.90
CA GLU A 98 -4.53 -39.07 -21.01
C GLU A 98 -4.13 -38.85 -19.54
N HIS A 99 -4.24 -37.61 -19.07
CA HIS A 99 -5.06 -37.22 -17.92
C HIS A 99 -4.83 -35.74 -17.58
N PHE A 100 -5.78 -34.87 -17.93
CA PHE A 100 -6.52 -34.04 -16.95
C PHE A 100 -7.52 -33.14 -17.67
N GLU A 101 -8.80 -33.44 -17.47
CA GLU A 101 -9.90 -32.55 -17.79
C GLU A 101 -9.95 -31.39 -16.79
N GLY A 102 -10.03 -30.17 -17.29
CA GLY A 102 -10.33 -28.96 -16.52
C GLY A 102 -10.72 -27.82 -17.47
N PRO A 103 -11.85 -27.13 -17.25
CA PRO A 103 -12.53 -26.38 -18.29
C PRO A 103 -11.79 -25.09 -18.70
N VAL A 104 -11.54 -25.00 -20.00
CA VAL A 104 -11.13 -23.80 -20.72
C VAL A 104 -12.28 -22.78 -20.67
N LEU A 105 -12.01 -21.60 -20.11
CA LEU A 105 -12.83 -20.41 -20.30
C LEU A 105 -12.07 -19.47 -21.26
N MET A 106 -12.54 -19.45 -22.51
CA MET A 106 -12.20 -18.47 -23.54
C MET A 106 -12.58 -17.06 -23.09
N GLY A 107 -11.76 -16.05 -23.41
CA GLY A 107 -12.18 -14.65 -23.33
C GLY A 107 -11.06 -13.63 -23.57
N GLU A 108 -10.85 -13.30 -24.85
CA GLU A 108 -10.40 -12.00 -25.39
C GLU A 108 -9.03 -11.44 -24.91
N ALA A 109 -7.96 -11.59 -25.71
CA ALA A 109 -7.65 -10.72 -26.85
C ALA A 109 -7.62 -9.21 -26.51
N ARG A 110 -6.42 -8.69 -26.21
CA ARG A 110 -5.80 -7.52 -26.85
C ARG A 110 -4.45 -7.21 -26.21
N SER A 111 -3.38 -7.52 -26.94
CA SER A 111 -2.07 -6.90 -26.72
C SER A 111 -2.17 -5.39 -26.97
N PRO A 112 -1.77 -4.52 -26.03
CA PRO A 112 -1.34 -3.18 -26.38
C PRO A 112 0.12 -3.26 -26.85
N MET A 113 0.36 -2.63 -28.00
CA MET A 113 1.63 -2.57 -28.70
C MET A 113 2.77 -2.07 -27.81
N PRO A 114 4.03 -2.49 -28.05
CA PRO A 114 5.20 -1.81 -27.50
C PRO A 114 5.24 -0.39 -28.09
N LEU A 115 5.06 0.60 -27.23
CA LEU A 115 5.24 2.01 -27.57
C LEU A 115 6.72 2.21 -27.89
N GLY A 116 7.02 2.25 -29.19
CA GLY A 116 8.33 2.53 -29.72
C GLY A 116 8.88 3.84 -29.16
N TYR A 117 10.13 3.77 -28.73
CA TYR A 117 10.97 4.93 -28.49
C TYR A 117 10.89 5.86 -29.71
N PRO A 118 10.67 7.17 -29.52
CA PRO A 118 10.90 8.12 -30.60
C PRO A 118 12.40 8.03 -30.98
N PRO A 119 12.74 7.79 -32.25
CA PRO A 119 14.13 7.87 -32.68
C PRO A 119 14.64 9.27 -32.37
N GLU A 120 15.82 9.35 -31.76
CA GLU A 120 16.60 10.57 -31.64
C GLU A 120 16.57 11.29 -32.99
N ARG A 121 15.88 12.44 -33.04
CA ARG A 121 16.07 13.39 -34.13
C ARG A 121 17.48 13.92 -33.97
N ILE A 122 18.43 13.26 -34.62
CA ILE A 122 19.70 13.84 -35.04
C ILE A 122 19.32 15.07 -35.85
N ILE A 123 19.44 16.24 -35.24
CA ILE A 123 19.35 17.53 -35.92
C ILE A 123 20.52 17.55 -36.90
N GLN A 124 20.27 17.15 -38.15
CA GLN A 124 21.16 17.43 -39.27
C GLN A 124 21.24 18.94 -39.40
N ARG A 125 22.39 19.49 -38.99
CA ARG A 125 22.79 20.86 -39.29
C ARG A 125 22.89 20.97 -40.82
N PRO A 126 22.14 21.86 -41.49
CA PRO A 126 22.26 22.01 -42.94
C PRO A 126 23.66 22.49 -43.33
N PRO A 127 24.23 22.01 -44.44
CA PRO A 127 25.52 22.47 -44.95
C PRO A 127 25.43 23.95 -45.35
N LYS A 128 26.35 24.74 -44.80
CA LYS A 128 26.52 26.17 -45.06
C LYS A 128 27.01 26.34 -46.50
N ALA A 129 26.16 26.84 -47.39
CA ALA A 129 26.58 27.27 -48.71
C ALA A 129 27.52 28.50 -48.61
N PRO A 130 28.56 28.60 -49.45
CA PRO A 130 29.39 29.80 -49.53
C PRO A 130 28.57 30.94 -50.14
N GLN A 131 28.36 32.01 -49.37
CA GLN A 131 27.77 33.24 -49.89
C GLN A 131 28.82 34.03 -50.67
N PRO A 132 28.46 34.57 -51.85
CA PRO A 132 29.33 35.47 -52.60
C PRO A 132 29.43 36.85 -51.92
N ILE A 133 30.66 37.34 -51.88
CA ILE A 133 31.04 38.69 -51.45
C ILE A 133 30.29 39.68 -52.37
N THR A 134 29.34 40.43 -51.79
CA THR A 134 28.77 41.61 -52.45
C THR A 134 29.34 42.84 -51.76
N GLU A 135 30.23 43.51 -52.47
CA GLU A 135 30.68 44.87 -52.18
C GLU A 135 29.50 45.84 -52.33
N GLN A 136 29.29 46.70 -51.32
CA GLN A 136 28.74 48.07 -51.36
C GLN A 136 27.89 48.36 -50.10
N PRO A 137 27.62 49.63 -49.75
CA PRO A 137 28.45 50.82 -49.82
C PRO A 137 28.56 51.50 -48.43
N GLU A 138 29.55 52.36 -48.32
CA GLU A 138 29.89 53.21 -47.17
C GLU A 138 28.70 54.07 -46.69
N VAL A 139 27.98 53.62 -45.66
CA VAL A 139 26.95 54.40 -44.97
C VAL A 139 27.54 55.01 -43.70
N ARG A 140 27.87 56.30 -43.83
CA ARG A 140 27.85 57.36 -42.81
C ARG A 140 27.90 56.90 -41.35
N ARG A 141 29.11 57.01 -40.82
CA ARG A 141 29.49 57.14 -39.41
C ARG A 141 28.49 58.01 -38.62
N ALA A 142 27.50 57.36 -38.00
CA ALA A 142 26.78 57.93 -36.88
C ALA A 142 27.75 57.96 -35.69
N GLU A 143 27.82 59.10 -35.00
CA GLU A 143 28.56 59.28 -33.75
C GLU A 143 28.25 58.12 -32.80
N SER A 144 29.26 57.27 -32.56
CA SER A 144 29.18 56.24 -31.54
C SER A 144 29.16 56.93 -30.20
N LEU A 145 27.98 56.95 -29.58
CA LEU A 145 27.85 57.10 -28.13
C LEU A 145 28.88 56.16 -27.47
N PRO A 146 29.61 56.61 -26.44
CA PRO A 146 30.56 55.76 -25.75
C PRO A 146 29.81 54.49 -25.30
N PRO A 147 30.36 53.30 -25.55
CA PRO A 147 29.76 52.08 -25.02
C PRO A 147 29.67 52.29 -23.51
N THR A 148 28.45 52.29 -22.97
CA THR A 148 28.23 52.18 -21.54
C THR A 148 28.86 50.86 -21.14
N GLU A 149 30.10 50.92 -20.66
CA GLU A 149 30.79 49.80 -20.04
C GLU A 149 29.92 49.40 -18.86
N ILE A 150 29.12 48.34 -19.06
CA ILE A 150 28.47 47.63 -17.97
C ILE A 150 29.64 47.18 -17.10
N THR A 151 29.86 47.90 -15.99
CA THR A 151 30.98 47.61 -15.12
C THR A 151 30.75 46.23 -14.52
N VAL A 152 31.81 45.48 -14.30
CA VAL A 152 31.73 44.14 -13.69
C VAL A 152 30.96 44.19 -12.35
N GLU A 153 31.00 45.34 -11.68
CA GLU A 153 30.23 45.68 -10.48
C GLU A 153 28.71 45.61 -10.71
N GLU A 154 28.18 46.18 -11.80
CA GLU A 154 26.76 46.13 -12.14
C GLU A 154 26.28 44.69 -12.40
N ILE A 155 27.12 43.87 -13.04
CA ILE A 155 26.83 42.44 -13.26
C ILE A 155 26.81 41.69 -11.92
N ILE A 156 27.76 41.98 -11.03
CA ILE A 156 27.82 41.36 -9.71
C ILE A 156 26.60 41.77 -8.87
N GLU A 157 26.22 43.04 -8.89
CA GLU A 157 25.04 43.53 -8.16
C GLU A 157 23.75 42.90 -8.68
N ALA A 158 23.61 42.78 -10.01
CA ALA A 158 22.48 42.10 -10.62
C ALA A 158 22.39 40.63 -10.16
N ILE A 159 23.50 39.88 -10.18
CA ILE A 159 23.53 38.48 -9.75
C ILE A 159 23.21 38.35 -8.25
N VAL A 160 23.78 39.21 -7.41
CA VAL A 160 23.53 39.17 -5.95
C VAL A 160 22.07 39.48 -5.65
N SER A 161 21.49 40.51 -6.29
CA SER A 161 20.08 40.86 -6.09
C SER A 161 19.13 39.75 -6.55
N GLU A 162 19.43 39.08 -7.66
CA GLU A 162 18.67 37.93 -8.16
C GLU A 162 18.73 36.76 -7.17
N ARG A 163 19.93 36.40 -6.70
CA ARG A 163 20.10 35.31 -5.72
C ARG A 163 19.47 35.63 -4.37
N TRP A 164 19.52 36.88 -3.94
CA TRP A 164 18.90 37.31 -2.70
C TRP A 164 17.39 37.18 -2.76
N ARG A 165 16.79 37.57 -3.89
CA ARG A 165 15.35 37.42 -4.13
C ARG A 165 14.92 35.95 -4.15
N ASP A 166 15.66 35.08 -4.83
CA ASP A 166 15.41 33.63 -4.83
C ASP A 166 15.47 33.05 -3.41
N PHE A 167 16.46 33.50 -2.62
CA PHE A 167 16.64 33.05 -1.24
C PHE A 167 15.48 33.50 -0.36
N GLU A 168 15.08 34.77 -0.44
CA GLU A 168 13.95 35.32 0.31
C GLU A 168 12.63 34.61 -0.03
N GLU A 169 12.40 34.32 -1.32
CA GLU A 169 11.23 33.54 -1.74
C GLU A 169 11.24 32.14 -1.11
N ARG A 170 12.38 31.45 -1.14
CA ARG A 170 12.53 30.11 -0.52
C ARG A 170 12.37 30.15 0.99
N LEU A 171 12.91 31.17 1.66
CA LEU A 171 12.79 31.35 3.10
C LEU A 171 11.32 31.58 3.48
N SER A 172 10.60 32.43 2.75
CA SER A 172 9.17 32.66 2.98
C SER A 172 8.32 31.40 2.75
N ALA A 173 8.67 30.59 1.74
CA ALA A 173 8.01 29.32 1.48
C ALA A 173 8.31 28.29 2.58
N PHE A 174 9.52 28.32 3.13
CA PHE A 174 9.91 27.49 4.26
C PHE A 174 9.14 27.87 5.54
N GLU A 175 9.06 29.15 5.88
CA GLU A 175 8.29 29.64 7.04
C GLU A 175 6.80 29.26 6.94
N LYS A 176 6.20 29.41 5.75
CA LYS A 176 4.81 28.99 5.51
C LYS A 176 4.64 27.48 5.72
N ARG A 177 5.60 26.67 5.27
CA ARG A 177 5.58 25.22 5.48
C ARG A 177 5.73 24.87 6.95
N ASP A 178 6.62 25.57 7.67
CA ASP A 178 6.83 25.36 9.11
C ASP A 178 5.55 25.65 9.90
N LEU A 179 4.91 26.80 9.67
CA LEU A 179 3.61 27.13 10.27
C LEU A 179 2.53 26.08 9.96
N GLN A 180 2.47 25.59 8.73
CA GLN A 180 1.55 24.53 8.35
C GLN A 180 1.82 23.22 9.10
N LEU A 181 3.10 22.84 9.27
CA LEU A 181 3.49 21.67 10.04
C LEU A 181 3.17 21.84 11.53
N GLN A 182 3.40 23.01 12.11
CA GLN A 182 3.02 23.30 13.48
C GLN A 182 1.51 23.15 13.71
N HIS A 183 0.68 23.67 12.79
CA HIS A 183 -0.77 23.47 12.84
C HIS A 183 -1.17 22.00 12.70
N GLN A 184 -0.51 21.23 11.83
CA GLN A 184 -0.77 19.79 11.70
C GLN A 184 -0.40 19.02 12.97
N ILE A 185 0.73 19.36 13.61
CA ILE A 185 1.15 18.76 14.87
C ILE A 185 0.13 19.10 15.98
N GLU A 186 -0.34 20.34 16.04
CA GLU A 186 -1.35 20.74 17.03
C GLU A 186 -2.68 20.01 16.80
N ALA A 187 -3.11 19.87 15.54
CA ALA A 187 -4.31 19.10 15.19
C ALA A 187 -4.17 17.62 15.58
N LEU A 188 -3.02 17.00 15.29
CA LEU A 188 -2.75 15.62 15.68
C LEU A 188 -2.77 15.44 17.21
N ARG A 189 -2.19 16.38 17.97
CA ARG A 189 -2.26 16.33 19.44
C ARG A 189 -3.71 16.36 19.94
N LYS A 190 -4.54 17.23 19.39
CA LYS A 190 -5.98 17.30 19.74
C LYS A 190 -6.73 16.01 19.37
N GLU A 191 -6.40 15.38 18.24
CA GLU A 191 -6.98 14.09 17.86
C GLU A 191 -6.56 12.96 18.82
N VAL A 192 -5.29 12.93 19.25
CA VAL A 192 -4.79 11.96 20.23
C VAL A 192 -5.51 12.15 21.58
N ASP A 193 -5.62 13.37 22.08
CA ASP A 193 -6.34 13.67 23.33
C ASP A 193 -7.81 13.26 23.25
N ALA A 194 -8.45 13.44 22.09
CA ALA A 194 -9.83 13.02 21.87
C ALA A 194 -9.97 11.48 21.86
N ILE A 195 -9.01 10.77 21.28
CA ILE A 195 -8.97 9.30 21.28
C ILE A 195 -8.80 8.76 22.70
N GLU A 196 -7.89 9.35 23.49
CA GLU A 196 -7.66 8.97 24.89
C GLU A 196 -8.95 9.08 25.71
N ARG A 197 -9.70 10.19 25.58
CA ARG A 197 -10.99 10.35 26.28
C ARG A 197 -12.03 9.29 25.87
N VAL A 198 -12.14 8.99 24.57
CA VAL A 198 -13.05 7.94 24.09
C VAL A 198 -12.64 6.56 24.60
N LEU A 199 -11.33 6.32 24.75
CA LEU A 199 -10.81 5.06 25.28
C LEU A 199 -11.15 4.92 26.77
N GLU A 200 -10.94 5.97 27.57
CA GLU A 200 -11.30 6.01 29.00
C GLU A 200 -12.82 5.80 29.20
N GLU A 201 -13.67 6.44 28.41
CA GLU A 201 -15.13 6.26 28.47
C GLU A 201 -15.54 4.82 28.14
N LYS A 202 -14.90 4.21 27.13
CA LYS A 202 -15.15 2.81 26.76
C LYS A 202 -14.66 1.84 27.82
N GLU A 203 -13.48 2.07 28.39
CA GLU A 203 -12.94 1.27 29.48
C GLU A 203 -13.88 1.29 30.67
N LYS A 204 -14.31 2.48 31.10
CA LYS A 204 -15.31 2.64 32.16
C LYS A 204 -16.60 1.88 31.85
N THR A 205 -17.10 2.00 30.62
CA THR A 205 -18.31 1.27 30.17
C THR A 205 -18.11 -0.25 30.20
N MET A 206 -16.93 -0.74 29.82
CA MET A 206 -16.61 -2.17 29.85
C MET A 206 -16.51 -2.68 31.29
N ILE A 207 -15.87 -1.93 32.19
CA ILE A 207 -15.79 -2.27 33.62
C ILE A 207 -17.19 -2.35 34.21
N SER A 208 -18.06 -1.35 33.97
CA SER A 208 -19.44 -1.38 34.46
C SER A 208 -20.23 -2.58 33.94
N LYS A 209 -20.08 -2.93 32.65
CA LYS A 209 -20.72 -4.15 32.10
C LYS A 209 -20.16 -5.43 32.70
N LEU A 210 -18.87 -5.47 33.03
CA LEU A 210 -18.24 -6.62 33.67
C LEU A 210 -18.75 -6.79 35.10
N GLU A 211 -18.96 -5.69 35.83
CA GLU A 211 -19.58 -5.68 37.16
C GLU A 211 -21.04 -6.15 37.11
N GLU A 212 -21.83 -5.63 36.16
CA GLU A 212 -23.21 -6.09 35.91
C GLU A 212 -23.26 -7.60 35.60
N PHE A 213 -22.34 -8.07 34.76
CA PHE A 213 -22.22 -9.49 34.43
C PHE A 213 -21.82 -10.34 35.64
N GLY A 214 -20.89 -9.86 36.45
CA GLY A 214 -20.50 -10.50 37.72
C GLY A 214 -21.70 -10.66 38.65
N GLY A 215 -22.49 -9.61 38.84
CA GLY A 215 -23.73 -9.67 39.63
C GLY A 215 -24.77 -10.63 39.04
N SER A 216 -24.89 -10.69 37.70
CA SER A 216 -25.76 -11.67 37.04
C SER A 216 -25.30 -13.11 37.26
N ILE A 217 -24.00 -13.39 37.22
CA ILE A 217 -23.45 -14.73 37.50
C ILE A 217 -23.71 -15.11 38.95
N GLU A 218 -23.49 -14.21 39.90
CA GLU A 218 -23.78 -14.47 41.32
C GLU A 218 -25.26 -14.79 41.53
N GLY A 219 -26.17 -14.06 40.86
CA GLY A 219 -27.60 -14.35 40.86
C GLY A 219 -27.93 -15.73 40.27
N ILE A 220 -27.27 -16.13 39.19
CA ILE A 220 -27.43 -17.48 38.59
C ILE A 220 -26.93 -18.55 39.56
N GLN A 221 -25.77 -18.36 40.21
CA GLN A 221 -25.23 -19.29 41.19
C GLN A 221 -26.18 -19.46 42.39
N GLY A 222 -26.81 -18.38 42.85
CA GLY A 222 -27.85 -18.45 43.89
C GLY A 222 -29.06 -19.29 43.46
N ARG A 223 -29.53 -19.12 42.22
CA ARG A 223 -30.65 -19.92 41.68
C ARG A 223 -30.28 -21.39 41.50
N ILE A 224 -29.09 -21.67 40.96
CA ILE A 224 -28.58 -23.04 40.80
C ILE A 224 -28.47 -23.71 42.17
N GLY A 225 -27.94 -23.03 43.18
CA GLY A 225 -27.89 -23.54 44.54
C GLY A 225 -29.27 -23.80 45.15
N GLY A 226 -30.26 -22.95 44.84
CA GLY A 226 -31.66 -23.18 45.20
C GLY A 226 -32.25 -24.43 44.56
N ILE A 227 -32.03 -24.60 43.24
CA ILE A 227 -32.47 -25.78 42.49
C ILE A 227 -31.79 -27.05 43.02
N GLU A 228 -30.49 -26.98 43.36
CA GLU A 228 -29.76 -28.11 43.93
C GLU A 228 -30.36 -28.56 45.27
N ARG A 229 -30.76 -27.61 46.14
CA ARG A 229 -31.43 -27.94 47.40
C ARG A 229 -32.78 -28.62 47.16
N VAL A 230 -33.61 -28.06 46.28
CA VAL A 230 -34.90 -28.66 45.90
C VAL A 230 -34.68 -30.06 45.33
N PHE A 231 -33.68 -30.25 44.49
CA PHE A 231 -33.35 -31.56 43.92
C PHE A 231 -32.93 -32.56 45.00
N LYS A 232 -32.12 -32.14 45.98
CA LYS A 232 -31.75 -32.97 47.14
C LYS A 232 -32.97 -33.39 47.96
N ASP A 233 -33.96 -32.53 48.12
CA ASP A 233 -35.20 -32.84 48.84
C ASP A 233 -36.13 -33.77 48.05
N PHE A 234 -36.17 -33.65 46.71
CA PHE A 234 -36.99 -34.49 45.83
C PHE A 234 -36.44 -35.91 45.61
N LEU A 235 -35.11 -36.10 45.67
CA LEU A 235 -34.49 -37.40 45.40
C LEU A 235 -34.97 -38.52 46.35
N PRO A 236 -35.09 -38.31 47.68
CA PRO A 236 -35.67 -39.29 48.60
C PRO A 236 -37.12 -39.64 48.28
N GLU A 237 -37.94 -38.65 47.94
CA GLU A 237 -39.36 -38.85 47.60
C GLU A 237 -39.51 -39.67 46.31
N LEU A 238 -38.75 -39.33 45.26
CA LEU A 238 -38.72 -40.08 44.01
C LEU A 238 -38.28 -41.53 44.23
N THR A 239 -37.24 -41.74 45.04
CA THR A 239 -36.75 -43.09 45.39
C THR A 239 -37.81 -43.88 46.14
N THR A 240 -38.54 -43.25 47.04
CA THR A 240 -39.62 -43.87 47.80
C THR A 240 -40.78 -44.25 46.88
N ASN A 241 -41.17 -43.36 45.97
CA ASN A 241 -42.24 -43.59 44.99
C ASN A 241 -41.90 -44.71 43.98
N ILE A 242 -40.65 -44.77 43.51
CA ILE A 242 -40.19 -45.86 42.63
C ILE A 242 -40.22 -47.20 43.38
N LYS A 243 -39.83 -47.22 44.66
CA LYS A 243 -39.90 -48.43 45.51
C LYS A 243 -41.35 -48.87 45.74
N THR A 244 -42.27 -47.96 46.03
CA THR A 244 -43.68 -48.30 46.23
C THR A 244 -44.31 -48.82 44.94
N MET A 245 -44.08 -48.17 43.79
CA MET A 245 -44.54 -48.66 42.49
C MET A 245 -43.95 -50.03 42.14
N SER A 246 -42.65 -50.23 42.35
CA SER A 246 -42.01 -51.55 42.14
C SER A 246 -42.66 -52.63 43.00
N SER A 247 -42.94 -52.33 44.27
CA SER A 247 -43.62 -53.25 45.18
C SER A 247 -45.07 -53.55 44.77
N LEU A 248 -45.77 -52.57 44.18
CA LEU A 248 -47.13 -52.72 43.68
C LEU A 248 -47.18 -53.64 42.47
N VAL A 249 -46.25 -53.44 41.52
CA VAL A 249 -46.11 -54.28 40.32
C VAL A 249 -45.75 -55.73 40.69
N GLU A 250 -44.86 -55.93 41.66
CA GLU A 250 -44.53 -57.25 42.24
C GLU A 250 -45.76 -57.95 42.81
N LYS A 251 -46.60 -57.23 43.57
CA LYS A 251 -47.85 -57.78 44.11
C LYS A 251 -48.83 -58.16 43.00
N MET A 252 -49.03 -57.30 42.00
CA MET A 252 -49.91 -57.59 40.86
C MET A 252 -49.42 -58.76 40.00
N LYS A 253 -48.10 -59.02 39.96
CA LYS A 253 -47.54 -60.20 39.30
C LYS A 253 -47.78 -61.51 40.05
N LYS A 254 -47.95 -61.48 41.38
CA LYS A 254 -48.20 -62.68 42.21
C LYS A 254 -49.67 -63.09 42.28
N GLU A 255 -50.60 -62.17 42.05
CA GLU A 255 -52.04 -62.44 42.05
C GLU A 255 -52.58 -62.93 40.69
N LYS A 256 -51.74 -62.93 39.64
CA LYS A 256 -52.04 -63.57 38.35
C LYS A 256 -51.44 -64.96 38.28
#